data_AF-A0A7W1RZL2-F1
#
_entry.id   AF-A0A7W1RZL2-F1
#
_cell.length_a   1.000
_cell.length_b   1.000
_cell.length_c   1.000
_cell.angle_alpha   90.00
_cell.angle_beta   90.00
_cell.angle_gamma   90.00
#
_symmetry.space_group_name_H-M   'P 1'
#
loop_
_entity.id
_entity.type
_entity.pdbx_description
1 polymer ?
#
loop_
_entity_poly.entity_id
_entity_poly.type
_entity_poly.pdbx_seq_one_letter_code
_entity_poly.pdbx_strand_id
1 'polypeptide(L)'
;MVGELEHELALSPLAARLLALRGVQGAGAAQTFLAKRLQDLHRPERMRDMGVAAARLAQAINERQRIVIHGDYDVDGSTSTALLKLFVRTCGHDAVAWIPHRRIDGYGLGEASLQAAIEHRAQLMVTVDCGIADHGFARRIEAETGCHVIITDHHLPGRSLPECTAVCNPNHPLCAYPDKTLAGVGVAWKLAWATAVVLSGSERITDRLRAFLLDALALVAVGTVADCASLAGENRILVHHGLKALVRTVNPGLRALLDHCRLEETPTATDVGWKLGPLLNASGRLG
;
A
#
# COMPACT_ATOMS: atom_id res chain seq x y z
N MET A 1 7.50 32.10 -12.00
CA MET A 1 6.56 30.99 -11.76
C MET A 1 5.48 30.87 -12.84
N VAL A 2 4.41 31.68 -12.88
CA VAL A 2 3.35 31.47 -13.91
C VAL A 2 3.89 31.64 -15.34
N GLY A 3 4.62 32.72 -15.63
CA GLY A 3 5.22 32.94 -16.96
C GLY A 3 6.28 31.90 -17.36
N GLU A 4 7.01 31.35 -16.38
CA GLU A 4 7.96 30.24 -16.58
C GLU A 4 7.21 28.97 -17.02
N LEU A 5 6.11 28.62 -16.35
CA LEU A 5 5.27 27.47 -16.71
C LEU A 5 4.59 27.62 -18.08
N GLU A 6 4.17 28.84 -18.44
CA GLU A 6 3.60 29.13 -19.76
C GLU A 6 4.63 28.90 -20.87
N HIS A 7 5.86 29.38 -20.69
CA HIS A 7 6.88 29.34 -21.74
C HIS A 7 7.59 27.99 -21.83
N GLU A 8 7.99 27.41 -20.70
CA GLU A 8 8.78 26.17 -20.70
C GLU A 8 7.94 24.91 -20.96
N LEU A 9 6.66 24.93 -20.58
CA LEU A 9 5.75 23.78 -20.73
C LEU A 9 4.61 24.02 -21.72
N ALA A 10 4.63 25.16 -22.44
CA ALA A 10 3.61 25.56 -23.40
C ALA A 10 2.18 25.49 -22.81
N LEU A 11 2.02 25.83 -21.53
CA LEU A 11 0.74 25.79 -20.84
C LEU A 11 -0.07 27.06 -21.11
N SER A 12 -1.40 26.92 -21.15
CA SER A 12 -2.26 28.11 -21.15
C SER A 12 -2.10 28.90 -19.84
N PRO A 13 -2.31 30.23 -19.84
CA PRO A 13 -2.21 31.03 -18.61
C PRO A 13 -3.10 30.53 -17.47
N LEU A 14 -4.29 30.02 -17.81
CA LEU A 14 -5.19 29.41 -16.83
C LEU A 14 -4.58 28.15 -16.22
N ALA A 15 -4.02 27.25 -17.03
CA ALA A 15 -3.39 26.01 -16.53
C ALA A 15 -2.16 26.31 -15.67
N ALA A 16 -1.29 27.23 -16.09
CA ALA A 16 -0.12 27.65 -15.33
C ALA A 16 -0.52 28.26 -13.96
N ARG A 17 -1.54 29.13 -13.93
CA ARG A 17 -2.07 29.70 -12.68
C ARG A 17 -2.67 28.65 -11.76
N LEU A 18 -3.42 27.69 -12.31
CA LEU A 18 -4.02 26.59 -11.54
C LEU A 18 -2.98 25.63 -10.95
N LEU A 19 -1.83 25.42 -11.61
CA LEU A 19 -0.73 24.64 -11.05
C LEU A 19 -0.03 25.39 -9.91
N ALA A 20 0.24 26.68 -10.09
CA ALA A 20 0.83 27.52 -9.05
C ALA A 20 -0.07 27.57 -7.79
N LEU A 21 -1.39 27.69 -7.94
CA LEU A 21 -2.35 27.66 -6.83
C LEU A 21 -2.41 26.31 -6.10
N ARG A 22 -2.01 25.22 -6.76
CA ARG A 22 -1.89 23.88 -6.16
C ARG A 22 -0.53 23.65 -5.48
N GLY A 23 0.31 24.68 -5.41
CA GLY A 23 1.65 24.58 -4.82
C GLY A 23 2.68 23.87 -5.71
N VAL A 24 2.38 23.65 -6.98
CA VAL A 24 3.33 23.05 -7.94
C VAL A 24 4.30 24.14 -8.40
N GLN A 25 5.50 24.15 -7.82
CA GLN A 25 6.49 25.22 -8.03
C GLN A 25 7.59 24.82 -9.02
N GLY A 26 7.75 25.63 -10.07
CA GLY A 26 8.79 25.47 -11.08
C GLY A 26 8.43 24.48 -12.19
N ALA A 27 9.08 24.63 -13.34
CA ALA A 27 8.82 23.81 -14.53
C ALA A 27 9.04 22.31 -14.29
N GLY A 28 10.10 21.93 -13.57
CA GLY A 28 10.40 20.51 -13.27
C GLY A 28 9.30 19.83 -12.44
N ALA A 29 8.79 20.48 -11.40
CA ALA A 29 7.70 19.93 -10.58
C ALA A 29 6.40 19.84 -11.39
N ALA A 30 6.10 20.84 -12.23
CA ALA A 30 4.95 20.83 -13.12
C ALA A 30 5.03 19.73 -14.18
N GLN A 31 6.20 19.51 -14.78
CA GLN A 31 6.41 18.43 -15.75
C GLN A 31 6.15 17.07 -15.10
N THR A 32 6.71 16.80 -13.92
CA THR A 32 6.45 15.57 -13.16
C THR A 32 4.98 15.41 -12.81
N PHE A 33 4.34 16.47 -12.30
CA PHE A 33 2.92 16.48 -11.93
C PHE A 33 1.99 16.14 -13.11
N LEU A 34 2.33 16.63 -14.31
CA LEU A 34 1.57 16.40 -15.53
C LEU A 34 1.86 15.03 -16.16
N ALA A 35 3.13 14.63 -16.20
CA ALA A 35 3.57 13.41 -16.88
C ALA A 35 3.20 12.12 -16.14
N LYS A 36 3.18 12.14 -14.79
CA LYS A 36 2.78 11.00 -13.94
C LYS A 36 3.50 9.69 -14.30
N ARG A 37 4.82 9.73 -14.49
CA ARG A 37 5.58 8.56 -14.97
C ARG A 37 5.90 7.65 -13.79
N LEU A 38 5.83 6.33 -14.00
CA LEU A 38 6.20 5.36 -12.95
C LEU A 38 7.67 5.51 -12.50
N GLN A 39 8.55 5.98 -13.37
CA GLN A 39 9.96 6.25 -13.04
C GLN A 39 10.15 7.40 -12.04
N ASP A 40 9.13 8.25 -11.85
CA ASP A 40 9.17 9.37 -10.90
C ASP A 40 8.82 8.91 -9.47
N LEU A 41 8.44 7.63 -9.28
CA LEU A 41 8.23 7.03 -7.96
C LEU A 41 9.54 6.92 -7.18
N HIS A 42 9.47 7.14 -5.88
CA HIS A 42 10.62 6.98 -4.99
C HIS A 42 10.95 5.50 -4.79
N ARG A 43 12.25 5.20 -4.68
CA ARG A 43 12.75 3.86 -4.37
C ARG A 43 12.27 3.42 -2.99
N PRO A 44 11.70 2.20 -2.84
CA PRO A 44 11.18 1.71 -1.55
C PRO A 44 12.19 1.79 -0.41
N GLU A 45 13.47 1.54 -0.69
CA GLU A 45 14.56 1.47 0.29
C GLU A 45 14.82 2.80 1.00
N ARG A 46 14.30 3.92 0.45
CA ARG A 46 14.32 5.22 1.13
C ARG A 46 13.36 5.28 2.32
N MET A 47 12.40 4.37 2.39
CA MET A 47 11.49 4.24 3.51
C MET A 47 12.20 3.47 4.62
N ARG A 48 12.12 3.98 5.84
CA ARG A 48 12.74 3.37 7.01
C ARG A 48 12.33 1.90 7.13
N ASP A 49 13.30 1.06 7.47
CA ASP A 49 13.20 -0.40 7.63
C ASP A 49 12.69 -1.20 6.41
N MET A 50 12.41 -0.55 5.27
CA MET A 50 11.90 -1.25 4.08
C MET A 50 12.86 -2.33 3.59
N GLY A 51 14.17 -2.09 3.64
CA GLY A 51 15.17 -3.10 3.29
C GLY A 51 15.14 -4.32 4.22
N VAL A 52 14.98 -4.09 5.53
CA VAL A 52 14.90 -5.15 6.56
C VAL A 52 13.61 -5.95 6.38
N ALA A 53 12.47 -5.26 6.23
CA ALA A 53 11.18 -5.87 5.97
C ALA A 53 11.19 -6.72 4.69
N ALA A 54 11.73 -6.16 3.60
CA ALA A 54 11.80 -6.84 2.31
C ALA A 54 12.66 -8.12 2.38
N ALA A 55 13.82 -8.05 3.04
CA ALA A 55 14.70 -9.19 3.24
C ALA A 55 14.03 -10.27 4.10
N ARG A 56 13.37 -9.87 5.19
CA ARG A 56 12.67 -10.80 6.09
C ARG A 56 11.49 -11.49 5.41
N LEU A 57 10.71 -10.77 4.62
CA LEU A 57 9.61 -11.36 3.83
C LEU A 57 10.14 -12.28 2.72
N ALA A 58 11.21 -11.89 2.01
CA ALA A 58 11.87 -12.76 1.03
C ALA A 58 12.36 -14.06 1.67
N GLN A 59 12.98 -13.98 2.84
CA GLN A 59 13.42 -15.15 3.61
C GLN A 59 12.23 -16.04 3.97
N ALA A 60 11.13 -15.47 4.50
CA ALA A 60 9.93 -16.24 4.83
C ALA A 60 9.35 -16.99 3.63
N ILE A 61 9.36 -16.36 2.45
CA ILE A 61 8.92 -16.97 1.20
C ILE A 61 9.84 -18.13 0.79
N ASN A 62 11.16 -17.90 0.76
CA ASN A 62 12.16 -18.90 0.35
C ASN A 62 12.19 -20.11 1.28
N GLU A 63 12.10 -19.88 2.59
CA GLU A 63 12.07 -20.92 3.62
C GLU A 63 10.67 -21.51 3.84
N ARG A 64 9.67 -21.07 3.06
CA ARG A 64 8.27 -21.53 3.14
C ARG A 64 7.68 -21.41 4.55
N GLN A 65 8.06 -20.37 5.28
CA GLN A 65 7.59 -20.09 6.62
C GLN A 65 6.08 -19.78 6.63
N ARG A 66 5.41 -20.02 7.76
CA ARG A 66 3.99 -19.64 7.90
C ARG A 66 3.87 -18.12 8.04
N ILE A 67 3.28 -17.48 7.03
CA ILE A 67 3.09 -16.03 6.96
C ILE A 67 1.63 -15.70 7.27
N VAL A 68 1.41 -14.76 8.18
CA VAL A 68 0.10 -14.13 8.43
C VAL A 68 0.18 -12.67 7.95
N ILE A 69 -0.77 -12.26 7.11
CA ILE A 69 -0.98 -10.87 6.74
C ILE A 69 -2.14 -10.35 7.57
N HIS A 70 -1.84 -9.44 8.49
CA HIS A 70 -2.80 -8.83 9.39
C HIS A 70 -3.29 -7.52 8.79
N GLY A 71 -4.50 -7.50 8.25
CA GLY A 71 -5.09 -6.30 7.65
C GLY A 71 -5.91 -5.45 8.60
N ASP A 72 -6.33 -4.28 8.11
CA ASP A 72 -7.50 -3.56 8.64
C ASP A 72 -8.79 -3.97 7.90
N TYR A 73 -9.94 -3.71 8.52
CA TYR A 73 -11.27 -4.09 8.04
C TYR A 73 -11.87 -3.11 7.03
N ASP A 74 -11.21 -1.99 6.76
CA ASP A 74 -11.66 -1.06 5.73
C ASP A 74 -11.15 -1.43 4.33
N VAL A 75 -11.37 -0.56 3.33
CA VAL A 75 -10.97 -0.84 1.95
C VAL A 75 -9.45 -0.78 1.76
N ASP A 76 -8.76 0.11 2.45
CA ASP A 76 -7.30 0.23 2.31
C ASP A 76 -6.61 -0.99 2.94
N GLY A 77 -7.00 -1.37 4.16
CA GLY A 77 -6.53 -2.58 4.82
C GLY A 77 -6.86 -3.87 4.06
N SER A 78 -8.08 -4.02 3.57
CA SER A 78 -8.48 -5.23 2.82
C SER A 78 -7.81 -5.33 1.45
N THR A 79 -7.64 -4.23 0.72
CA THR A 79 -6.91 -4.22 -0.56
C THR A 79 -5.41 -4.45 -0.36
N SER A 80 -4.81 -3.89 0.70
CA SER A 80 -3.43 -4.16 1.11
C SER A 80 -3.20 -5.63 1.44
N THR A 81 -4.15 -6.24 2.17
CA THR A 81 -4.11 -7.65 2.54
C THR A 81 -4.17 -8.55 1.31
N ALA A 82 -5.11 -8.26 0.40
CA ALA A 82 -5.23 -8.97 -0.86
C ALA A 82 -3.96 -8.83 -1.71
N LEU A 83 -3.38 -7.63 -1.78
CA LEU A 83 -2.16 -7.35 -2.53
C LEU A 83 -0.99 -8.22 -2.04
N LEU A 84 -0.67 -8.19 -0.74
CA LEU A 84 0.45 -8.99 -0.22
C LEU A 84 0.18 -10.49 -0.32
N LYS A 85 -1.06 -10.94 -0.12
CA LYS A 85 -1.40 -12.37 -0.26
C LYS A 85 -1.19 -12.84 -1.70
N LEU A 86 -1.65 -12.06 -2.68
CA LEU A 86 -1.45 -12.36 -4.10
C LEU A 86 0.04 -12.27 -4.49
N PHE A 87 0.80 -11.38 -3.89
CA PHE A 87 2.24 -11.29 -4.09
C PHE A 87 2.95 -12.57 -3.61
N VAL A 88 2.70 -13.00 -2.37
CA VAL A 88 3.27 -14.24 -1.82
C VAL A 88 2.90 -15.46 -2.68
N ARG A 89 1.64 -15.54 -3.14
CA ARG A 89 1.18 -16.54 -4.13
C ARG A 89 1.90 -16.46 -5.46
N THR A 90 2.15 -15.26 -5.95
CA THR A 90 2.94 -15.04 -7.17
C THR A 90 4.37 -15.52 -6.99
N CYS A 91 4.93 -15.49 -5.78
CA CYS A 91 6.25 -16.03 -5.46
C CYS A 91 6.25 -17.55 -5.21
N GLY A 92 5.12 -18.25 -5.35
CA GLY A 92 5.03 -19.71 -5.20
C GLY A 92 4.80 -20.22 -3.78
N HIS A 93 4.42 -19.34 -2.86
CA HIS A 93 4.08 -19.68 -1.47
C HIS A 93 2.67 -19.19 -1.12
N ASP A 94 2.16 -19.41 0.09
CA ASP A 94 0.86 -18.87 0.52
C ASP A 94 0.98 -18.13 1.86
N ALA A 95 0.03 -17.22 2.10
CA ALA A 95 -0.09 -16.48 3.34
C ALA A 95 -1.54 -16.54 3.83
N VAL A 96 -1.71 -16.65 5.14
CA VAL A 96 -3.01 -16.49 5.79
C VAL A 96 -3.36 -15.01 5.77
N ALA A 97 -4.53 -14.66 5.25
CA ALA A 97 -5.08 -13.32 5.41
C ALA A 97 -5.91 -13.34 6.70
N TRP A 98 -5.61 -12.44 7.62
CA TRP A 98 -6.32 -12.29 8.88
C TRP A 98 -6.73 -10.84 9.02
N ILE A 99 -8.03 -10.59 9.24
CA ILE A 99 -8.60 -9.26 9.40
C ILE A 99 -9.36 -9.27 10.74
N PRO A 100 -9.08 -8.33 11.66
CA PRO A 100 -9.75 -8.28 12.95
C PRO A 100 -11.22 -7.95 12.78
N HIS A 101 -12.06 -8.50 13.66
CA HIS A 101 -13.46 -8.12 13.71
C HIS A 101 -13.62 -6.77 14.39
N ARG A 102 -13.97 -5.74 13.61
CA ARG A 102 -14.07 -4.33 14.04
C ARG A 102 -14.71 -4.08 15.42
N ARG A 103 -15.80 -4.78 15.75
CA ARG A 103 -16.53 -4.58 17.03
C ARG A 103 -16.01 -5.41 18.21
N ILE A 104 -15.30 -6.51 17.94
CA ILE A 104 -14.90 -7.48 18.96
C ILE A 104 -13.42 -7.25 19.28
N ASP A 105 -12.59 -7.20 18.25
CA ASP A 105 -11.14 -7.12 18.37
C ASP A 105 -10.64 -5.67 18.35
N GLY A 106 -11.40 -4.77 17.74
CA GLY A 106 -11.01 -3.37 17.57
C GLY A 106 -10.06 -3.15 16.38
N TYR A 107 -9.28 -2.07 16.44
CA TYR A 107 -8.34 -1.66 15.39
C TYR A 107 -6.88 -1.87 15.84
N GLY A 108 -6.03 -2.27 14.89
CA GLY A 108 -4.59 -2.43 15.11
C GLY A 108 -4.22 -3.74 15.81
N LEU A 109 -3.02 -3.74 16.41
CA LEU A 109 -2.49 -4.90 17.11
C LEU A 109 -3.07 -5.01 18.53
N GLY A 110 -3.49 -6.22 18.90
CA GLY A 110 -4.06 -6.52 20.22
C GLY A 110 -3.98 -8.00 20.59
N GLU A 111 -4.76 -8.41 21.60
CA GLU A 111 -4.82 -9.82 22.03
C GLU A 111 -5.27 -10.76 20.90
N ALA A 112 -6.20 -10.32 20.06
CA ALA A 112 -6.65 -11.08 18.90
C ALA A 112 -5.50 -11.32 17.91
N SER A 113 -4.61 -10.36 17.73
CA SER A 113 -3.42 -10.49 16.87
C SER A 113 -2.42 -11.50 17.44
N LEU A 114 -2.19 -11.47 18.76
CA LEU A 114 -1.36 -12.47 19.45
C LEU A 114 -1.96 -13.87 19.32
N GLN A 115 -3.26 -14.00 19.54
CA GLN A 115 -3.97 -15.25 19.41
C GLN A 115 -3.90 -15.77 17.95
N ALA A 116 -4.05 -14.91 16.95
CA ALA A 116 -3.88 -15.26 15.55
C ALA A 116 -2.46 -15.76 15.24
N ALA A 117 -1.43 -15.15 15.82
CA ALA A 117 -0.05 -15.62 15.68
C ALA A 117 0.12 -17.04 16.25
N ILE A 118 -0.48 -17.34 17.40
CA ILE A 118 -0.44 -18.66 18.04
C ILE A 118 -1.23 -19.68 17.23
N GLU A 119 -2.47 -19.39 16.87
CA GLU A 119 -3.39 -20.29 16.16
C GLU A 119 -2.85 -20.71 14.80
N HIS A 120 -2.33 -19.75 14.04
CA HIS A 120 -1.72 -20.01 12.74
C HIS A 120 -0.25 -20.45 12.85
N ARG A 121 0.30 -20.53 14.08
CA ARG A 121 1.70 -20.84 14.36
C ARG A 121 2.63 -19.99 13.49
N ALA A 122 2.30 -18.71 13.38
CA ALA A 122 2.95 -17.77 12.48
C ALA A 122 4.45 -17.67 12.81
N GLN A 123 5.27 -17.63 11.76
CA GLN A 123 6.70 -17.35 11.87
C GLN A 123 7.03 -15.93 11.42
N LEU A 124 6.16 -15.36 10.58
CA LEU A 124 6.17 -13.98 10.18
C LEU A 124 4.73 -13.44 10.17
N MET A 125 4.51 -12.33 10.85
CA MET A 125 3.32 -11.50 10.71
C MET A 125 3.69 -10.22 9.99
N VAL A 126 2.91 -9.85 8.97
CA VAL A 126 3.03 -8.57 8.28
C VAL A 126 1.72 -7.82 8.49
N THR A 127 1.74 -6.73 9.25
CA THR A 127 0.57 -5.85 9.34
C THR A 127 0.50 -4.96 8.12
N VAL A 128 -0.70 -4.71 7.64
CA VAL A 128 -0.97 -3.74 6.58
C VAL A 128 -2.05 -2.78 7.02
N ASP A 129 -1.80 -1.49 6.82
CA ASP A 129 -2.71 -0.39 7.16
C ASP A 129 -3.00 -0.23 8.66
N CYS A 130 -2.15 -0.81 9.50
CA CYS A 130 -2.24 -0.67 10.94
C CYS A 130 -0.92 -1.00 11.63
N GLY A 131 -0.80 -0.57 12.89
CA GLY A 131 0.26 -1.00 13.81
C GLY A 131 1.26 0.08 14.21
N ILE A 132 1.31 1.26 13.58
CA ILE A 132 2.26 2.31 13.99
C ILE A 132 1.97 2.88 15.39
N ALA A 133 0.70 2.85 15.81
CA ALA A 133 0.27 3.19 17.15
C ALA A 133 0.15 1.94 18.04
N ASP A 134 1.01 0.94 17.82
CA ASP A 134 1.14 -0.25 18.65
C ASP A 134 1.42 0.12 20.11
N HIS A 135 0.67 -0.51 21.02
CA HIS A 135 0.83 -0.35 22.46
C HIS A 135 1.75 -1.43 23.06
N GLY A 136 2.79 -1.84 22.32
CA GLY A 136 3.77 -2.87 22.72
C GLY A 136 3.39 -4.30 22.35
N PHE A 137 2.28 -4.51 21.64
CA PHE A 137 1.85 -5.82 21.16
C PHE A 137 2.80 -6.41 20.12
N ALA A 138 3.39 -5.61 19.23
CA ALA A 138 4.34 -6.12 18.26
C ALA A 138 5.53 -6.82 18.94
N ARG A 139 6.12 -6.15 19.94
CA ARG A 139 7.20 -6.72 20.79
C ARG A 139 6.73 -7.96 21.55
N ARG A 140 5.53 -7.91 22.12
CA ARG A 140 4.97 -9.02 22.89
C ARG A 140 4.76 -10.26 22.03
N ILE A 141 4.23 -10.09 20.82
CA ILE A 141 4.07 -11.19 19.84
C ILE A 141 5.41 -11.84 19.54
N GLU A 142 6.44 -11.05 19.23
CA GLU A 142 7.79 -11.59 18.98
C GLU A 142 8.34 -12.35 20.19
N ALA A 143 8.20 -11.77 21.39
CA ALA A 143 8.74 -12.35 22.62
C ALA A 143 8.03 -13.65 23.05
N GLU A 144 6.70 -13.71 22.92
CA GLU A 144 5.91 -14.84 23.41
C GLU A 144 5.81 -15.99 22.40
N THR A 145 5.90 -15.69 21.10
CA THR A 145 5.63 -16.70 20.05
C THR A 145 6.85 -16.99 19.16
N GLY A 146 7.86 -16.13 19.15
CA GLY A 146 8.94 -16.16 18.16
C GLY A 146 8.50 -15.75 16.74
N CYS A 147 7.25 -15.31 16.56
CA CYS A 147 6.76 -14.78 15.29
C CYS A 147 7.32 -13.37 15.07
N HIS A 148 8.16 -13.20 14.05
CA HIS A 148 8.66 -11.88 13.66
C HIS A 148 7.51 -10.99 13.17
N VAL A 149 7.55 -9.69 13.50
CA VAL A 149 6.51 -8.72 13.12
C VAL A 149 7.09 -7.61 12.24
N ILE A 150 6.56 -7.50 11.02
CA ILE A 150 6.77 -6.35 10.12
C ILE A 150 5.52 -5.50 10.17
N ILE A 151 5.67 -4.21 10.47
CA ILE A 151 4.58 -3.25 10.40
C ILE A 151 4.67 -2.48 9.08
N THR A 152 3.60 -2.51 8.28
CA THR A 152 3.42 -1.60 7.14
C THR A 152 2.19 -0.74 7.38
N ASP A 153 2.38 0.57 7.48
CA ASP A 153 1.34 1.49 7.90
C ASP A 153 1.62 2.88 7.33
N HIS A 154 0.63 3.76 7.35
CA HIS A 154 0.72 5.15 6.93
C HIS A 154 0.13 6.14 7.95
N HIS A 155 -0.54 5.65 8.99
CA HIS A 155 -1.10 6.49 10.04
C HIS A 155 -0.04 7.31 10.79
N LEU A 156 -0.49 8.34 11.51
CA LEU A 156 0.40 9.11 12.38
C LEU A 156 0.84 8.27 13.58
N PRO A 157 2.13 8.33 13.96
CA PRO A 157 2.64 7.59 15.10
C PRO A 157 2.02 8.07 16.43
N GLY A 158 1.90 7.13 17.37
CA GLY A 158 1.51 7.43 18.75
C GLY A 158 2.64 8.07 19.57
N ARG A 159 2.46 8.09 20.89
CA ARG A 159 3.49 8.62 21.83
C ARG A 159 4.73 7.75 21.90
N SER A 160 4.54 6.43 21.84
CA SER A 160 5.59 5.42 21.72
C SER A 160 5.62 4.89 20.30
N LEU A 161 6.79 4.46 19.86
CA LEU A 161 6.96 3.77 18.58
C LEU A 161 6.98 2.25 18.82
N PRO A 162 6.48 1.45 17.87
CA PRO A 162 6.54 -0.01 17.97
C PRO A 162 8.00 -0.49 18.01
N GLU A 163 8.26 -1.54 18.77
CA GLU A 163 9.55 -2.25 18.78
C GLU A 163 9.33 -3.66 18.23
N CYS A 164 9.78 -3.90 17.00
CA CYS A 164 9.70 -5.20 16.34
C CYS A 164 10.70 -5.30 15.19
N THR A 165 10.65 -6.39 14.43
CA THR A 165 11.58 -6.69 13.32
C THR A 165 11.73 -5.55 12.31
N ALA A 166 10.64 -4.87 11.92
CA ALA A 166 10.70 -3.70 11.04
C ALA A 166 9.43 -2.84 11.12
N VAL A 167 9.58 -1.51 11.04
CA VAL A 167 8.46 -0.56 10.98
C VAL A 167 8.56 0.32 9.72
N CYS A 168 7.80 -0.07 8.70
CA CYS A 168 7.70 0.65 7.42
C CYS A 168 6.50 1.61 7.46
N ASN A 169 6.76 2.87 7.81
CA ASN A 169 5.75 3.92 7.74
C ASN A 169 6.39 5.24 7.26
N PRO A 170 5.84 5.91 6.22
CA PRO A 170 6.38 7.18 5.74
C PRO A 170 6.30 8.28 6.81
N ASN A 171 5.29 8.26 7.68
CA ASN A 171 5.06 9.20 8.79
C ASN A 171 5.82 8.84 10.07
N HIS A 172 6.63 7.77 10.07
CA HIS A 172 7.54 7.50 11.19
C HIS A 172 8.49 8.70 11.38
N PRO A 173 8.70 9.23 12.61
CA PRO A 173 9.41 10.51 12.83
C PRO A 173 10.86 10.52 12.32
N LEU A 174 11.52 9.36 12.35
CA LEU A 174 12.87 9.14 11.84
C LEU A 174 12.95 8.67 10.37
N CYS A 175 11.83 8.67 9.64
CA CYS A 175 11.79 8.22 8.25
C CYS A 175 12.03 9.39 7.28
N ALA A 176 13.06 9.29 6.45
CA ALA A 176 13.41 10.30 5.46
C ALA A 176 12.67 10.14 4.11
N TYR A 177 11.67 9.24 4.05
CA TYR A 177 10.92 9.01 2.82
C TYR A 177 10.21 10.31 2.37
N PRO A 178 10.34 10.75 1.11
CA PRO A 178 9.89 12.09 0.72
C PRO A 178 8.37 12.26 0.72
N ASP A 179 7.63 11.21 0.35
CA ASP A 179 6.17 11.27 0.26
C ASP A 179 5.52 10.75 1.55
N LYS A 180 4.92 11.67 2.31
CA LYS A 180 4.26 11.37 3.59
C LYS A 180 2.79 10.97 3.45
N THR A 181 2.29 10.92 2.22
CA THR A 181 0.85 10.84 1.95
C THR A 181 0.40 9.49 1.41
N LEU A 182 1.31 8.53 1.19
CA LEU A 182 0.96 7.19 0.73
C LEU A 182 -0.16 6.59 1.59
N ALA A 183 -1.13 5.96 0.94
CA ALA A 183 -2.11 5.09 1.59
C ALA A 183 -1.42 3.78 2.08
N GLY A 184 -2.04 3.04 2.99
CA GLY A 184 -1.59 1.74 3.47
C GLY A 184 -1.29 0.77 2.32
N VAL A 185 -2.18 0.69 1.31
CA VAL A 185 -1.98 -0.15 0.12
C VAL A 185 -0.78 0.29 -0.72
N GLY A 186 -0.46 1.59 -0.71
CA GLY A 186 0.73 2.14 -1.33
C GLY A 186 2.00 1.65 -0.63
N VAL A 187 2.01 1.64 0.70
CA VAL A 187 3.13 1.12 1.50
C VAL A 187 3.28 -0.40 1.31
N ALA A 188 2.18 -1.15 1.29
CA ALA A 188 2.18 -2.58 1.00
C ALA A 188 2.72 -2.89 -0.41
N TRP A 189 2.35 -2.10 -1.42
CA TRP A 189 2.90 -2.21 -2.77
C TRP A 189 4.40 -1.91 -2.83
N LYS A 190 4.88 -0.92 -2.05
CA LYS A 190 6.32 -0.64 -1.91
C LYS A 190 7.07 -1.81 -1.28
N LEU A 191 6.49 -2.48 -0.27
CA LEU A 191 7.06 -3.70 0.32
C LEU A 191 7.13 -4.82 -0.73
N ALA A 192 6.06 -5.08 -1.48
CA ALA A 192 6.07 -6.07 -2.55
C ALA A 192 7.14 -5.77 -3.61
N TRP A 193 7.33 -4.49 -3.98
CA TRP A 193 8.39 -4.08 -4.90
C TRP A 193 9.78 -4.34 -4.32
N ALA A 194 10.05 -3.90 -3.08
CA ALA A 194 11.33 -4.13 -2.43
C ALA A 194 11.65 -5.63 -2.29
N THR A 195 10.67 -6.44 -1.88
CA THR A 195 10.84 -7.90 -1.79
C THR A 195 11.08 -8.53 -3.16
N ALA A 196 10.45 -8.04 -4.22
CA ALA A 196 10.69 -8.53 -5.59
C ALA A 196 12.14 -8.28 -6.04
N VAL A 197 12.73 -7.14 -5.66
CA VAL A 197 14.14 -6.82 -5.91
C VAL A 197 15.04 -7.81 -5.16
N VAL A 198 14.77 -8.05 -3.86
CA VAL A 198 15.54 -9.01 -3.05
C VAL A 198 15.48 -10.42 -3.64
N LEU A 199 14.27 -10.91 -3.98
CA LEU A 199 14.08 -12.24 -4.57
C LEU A 199 14.74 -12.40 -5.95
N SER A 200 14.90 -11.29 -6.69
CA SER A 200 15.55 -11.31 -8.01
C SER A 200 17.08 -11.22 -7.92
N GLY A 201 17.64 -10.90 -6.75
CA GLY A 201 19.09 -10.75 -6.55
C GLY A 201 19.74 -9.61 -7.35
N SER A 202 18.93 -8.73 -7.96
CA SER A 202 19.39 -7.59 -8.75
C SER A 202 18.29 -6.51 -8.82
N GLU A 203 18.65 -5.29 -9.22
CA GLU A 203 17.65 -4.22 -9.43
C GLU A 203 16.63 -4.57 -10.53
N ARG A 204 16.99 -5.46 -11.46
CA ARG A 204 16.10 -5.91 -12.52
C ARG A 204 15.24 -7.06 -11.99
N ILE A 205 14.02 -6.73 -11.58
CA ILE A 205 13.01 -7.73 -11.23
C ILE A 205 12.61 -8.58 -12.44
N THR A 206 12.24 -9.83 -12.18
CA THR A 206 11.74 -10.76 -13.21
C THR A 206 10.46 -10.23 -13.87
N ASP A 207 10.20 -10.63 -15.13
CA ASP A 207 9.02 -10.17 -15.85
C ASP A 207 7.71 -10.60 -15.17
N ARG A 208 7.71 -11.77 -14.50
CA ARG A 208 6.57 -12.24 -13.68
C ARG A 208 6.25 -11.30 -12.53
N LEU A 209 7.27 -10.91 -11.75
CA LEU A 209 7.07 -10.00 -10.61
C LEU A 209 6.76 -8.58 -11.07
N ARG A 210 7.34 -8.15 -12.19
CA ARG A 210 7.00 -6.86 -12.82
C ARG A 210 5.53 -6.83 -13.26
N ALA A 211 5.06 -7.87 -13.95
CA ALA A 211 3.67 -7.96 -14.39
C ALA A 211 2.72 -7.89 -13.18
N PHE A 212 3.02 -8.65 -12.12
CA PHE A 212 2.26 -8.59 -10.88
C PHE A 212 2.20 -7.18 -10.29
N LEU A 213 3.34 -6.49 -10.15
CA LEU A 213 3.36 -5.13 -9.55
C LEU A 213 2.53 -4.13 -10.37
N LEU A 214 2.53 -4.25 -11.71
CA LEU A 214 1.71 -3.41 -12.58
C LEU A 214 0.21 -3.74 -12.45
N ASP A 215 -0.15 -5.02 -12.42
CA ASP A 215 -1.54 -5.46 -12.25
C ASP A 215 -2.09 -5.09 -10.86
N ALA A 216 -1.25 -5.19 -9.83
CA ALA A 216 -1.59 -4.83 -8.45
C ALA A 216 -1.92 -3.34 -8.29
N LEU A 217 -1.53 -2.47 -9.22
CA LEU A 217 -1.92 -1.06 -9.18
C LEU A 217 -3.45 -0.87 -9.21
N ALA A 218 -4.21 -1.84 -9.74
CA ALA A 218 -5.67 -1.82 -9.64
C ALA A 218 -6.16 -1.83 -8.18
N LEU A 219 -5.55 -2.66 -7.32
CA LEU A 219 -5.83 -2.69 -5.89
C LEU A 219 -5.35 -1.40 -5.21
N VAL A 220 -4.16 -0.93 -5.57
CA VAL A 220 -3.61 0.33 -5.04
C VAL A 220 -4.55 1.50 -5.31
N ALA A 221 -5.08 1.62 -6.54
CA ALA A 221 -6.03 2.69 -6.86
C ALA A 221 -7.31 2.61 -6.04
N VAL A 222 -7.85 1.40 -5.80
CA VAL A 222 -9.06 1.21 -5.01
C VAL A 222 -8.83 1.59 -3.55
N GLY A 223 -7.78 1.06 -2.91
CA GLY A 223 -7.46 1.37 -1.51
C GLY A 223 -7.15 2.85 -1.31
N THR A 224 -6.25 3.42 -2.12
CA THR A 224 -5.84 4.83 -1.99
C THR A 224 -7.01 5.81 -2.14
N VAL A 225 -7.93 5.55 -3.08
CA VAL A 225 -9.09 6.43 -3.27
C VAL A 225 -10.13 6.23 -2.16
N ALA A 226 -10.35 5.00 -1.71
CA ALA A 226 -11.31 4.71 -0.65
C ALA A 226 -10.86 5.25 0.73
N ASP A 227 -9.55 5.30 0.98
CA ASP A 227 -8.93 5.97 2.13
C ASP A 227 -9.03 7.51 2.08
N CYS A 228 -9.51 8.06 0.96
CA CYS A 228 -9.52 9.51 0.71
C CYS A 228 -8.12 10.14 0.82
N ALA A 229 -7.07 9.36 0.56
CA ALA A 229 -5.69 9.82 0.57
C ALA A 229 -5.47 10.93 -0.46
N SER A 230 -4.53 11.83 -0.17
CA SER A 230 -4.20 12.94 -1.06
C SER A 230 -3.72 12.43 -2.42
N LEU A 231 -4.42 12.81 -3.50
CA LEU A 231 -4.02 12.50 -4.89
C LEU A 231 -2.95 13.48 -5.40
N ALA A 232 -1.89 13.61 -4.62
CA ALA A 232 -0.65 14.31 -4.93
C ALA A 232 0.52 13.31 -4.93
N GLY A 233 1.74 13.77 -5.24
CA GLY A 233 2.95 12.97 -5.16
C GLY A 233 2.84 11.60 -5.85
N GLU A 234 3.24 10.55 -5.14
CA GLU A 234 3.24 9.16 -5.59
C GLU A 234 1.81 8.60 -5.71
N ASN A 235 0.90 8.93 -4.79
CA ASN A 235 -0.50 8.49 -4.87
C ASN A 235 -1.13 8.91 -6.20
N ARG A 236 -0.85 10.12 -6.68
CA ARG A 236 -1.33 10.59 -7.99
C ARG A 236 -0.84 9.71 -9.14
N ILE A 237 0.42 9.29 -9.10
CA ILE A 237 1.02 8.42 -10.12
C ILE A 237 0.40 7.03 -10.04
N LEU A 238 0.37 6.45 -8.83
CA LEU A 238 -0.15 5.11 -8.57
C LEU A 238 -1.62 5.00 -8.95
N VAL A 239 -2.46 5.95 -8.54
CA VAL A 239 -3.89 5.98 -8.90
C VAL A 239 -4.08 6.18 -10.39
N HIS A 240 -3.29 7.04 -11.06
CA HIS A 240 -3.41 7.24 -12.51
C HIS A 240 -3.19 5.94 -13.30
N HIS A 241 -2.15 5.18 -12.98
CA HIS A 241 -1.88 3.90 -13.63
C HIS A 241 -2.80 2.80 -13.13
N GLY A 242 -3.18 2.84 -11.85
CA GLY A 242 -4.07 1.86 -11.24
C GLY A 242 -5.50 1.92 -11.77
N LEU A 243 -6.06 3.10 -12.07
CA LEU A 243 -7.36 3.20 -12.75
C LEU A 243 -7.32 2.57 -14.15
N LYS A 244 -6.21 2.72 -14.88
CA LYS A 244 -5.99 2.04 -16.17
C LYS A 244 -5.79 0.54 -16.03
N ALA A 245 -5.16 0.09 -14.94
CA ALA A 245 -5.04 -1.34 -14.63
C ALA A 245 -6.39 -1.94 -14.25
N LEU A 246 -7.23 -1.18 -13.54
CA LEU A 246 -8.53 -1.62 -13.03
C LEU A 246 -9.47 -2.06 -14.15
N VAL A 247 -9.59 -1.31 -15.25
CA VAL A 247 -10.44 -1.72 -16.39
C VAL A 247 -9.95 -3.02 -17.06
N ARG A 248 -8.65 -3.32 -16.98
CA ARG A 248 -8.02 -4.52 -17.55
C ARG A 248 -7.79 -5.62 -16.51
N THR A 249 -8.29 -5.45 -15.29
CA THR A 249 -7.98 -6.36 -14.19
C THR A 249 -8.46 -7.78 -14.49
N VAL A 250 -7.60 -8.75 -14.20
CA VAL A 250 -7.91 -10.19 -14.22
C VAL A 250 -8.35 -10.69 -12.84
N ASN A 251 -8.39 -9.82 -11.82
CA ASN A 251 -8.90 -10.17 -10.51
C ASN A 251 -10.43 -10.35 -10.59
N PRO A 252 -10.95 -11.56 -10.32
CA PRO A 252 -12.37 -11.84 -10.51
C PRO A 252 -13.28 -11.04 -9.56
N GLY A 253 -12.80 -10.72 -8.35
CA GLY A 253 -13.55 -9.89 -7.40
C GLY A 253 -13.69 -8.45 -7.88
N LEU A 254 -12.59 -7.85 -8.34
CA LEU A 254 -12.64 -6.50 -8.94
C LEU A 254 -13.49 -6.49 -10.22
N ARG A 255 -13.40 -7.53 -11.06
CA ARG A 255 -14.24 -7.64 -12.27
C ARG A 255 -15.72 -7.67 -11.92
N ALA A 256 -16.12 -8.51 -10.98
CA ALA A 256 -17.51 -8.59 -10.53
C ALA A 256 -18.03 -7.26 -9.96
N LEU A 257 -17.20 -6.51 -9.23
CA LEU A 257 -17.56 -5.18 -8.73
C LEU A 257 -17.74 -4.16 -9.86
N LEU A 258 -16.84 -4.16 -10.85
CA LEU A 258 -16.96 -3.28 -12.02
C LEU A 258 -18.25 -3.57 -12.81
N ASP A 259 -18.53 -4.85 -13.05
CA ASP A 259 -19.73 -5.30 -13.76
C ASP A 259 -21.00 -4.90 -12.99
N HIS A 260 -21.01 -5.12 -11.66
CA HIS A 260 -22.12 -4.70 -10.80
C HIS A 260 -22.36 -3.18 -10.83
N CYS A 261 -21.28 -2.40 -10.85
CA CYS A 261 -21.32 -0.94 -10.92
C CYS A 261 -21.55 -0.40 -12.34
N ARG A 262 -21.63 -1.28 -13.35
CA ARG A 262 -21.74 -0.94 -14.78
C ARG A 262 -20.62 -0.01 -15.26
N LEU A 263 -19.39 -0.30 -14.84
CA LEU A 263 -18.19 0.45 -15.21
C LEU A 263 -17.44 -0.28 -16.33
N GLU A 264 -17.83 -0.01 -17.57
CA GLU A 264 -17.26 -0.64 -18.77
C GLU A 264 -16.01 0.08 -19.28
N GLU A 265 -15.91 1.39 -19.04
CA GLU A 265 -14.75 2.21 -19.39
C GLU A 265 -13.76 2.33 -18.22
N THR A 266 -12.65 3.05 -18.44
CA THR A 266 -11.69 3.34 -17.36
C THR A 266 -12.37 4.14 -16.25
N PRO A 267 -12.49 3.60 -15.02
CA PRO A 267 -13.17 4.31 -13.94
C PRO A 267 -12.43 5.60 -13.56
N THR A 268 -13.18 6.60 -13.12
CA THR A 268 -12.61 7.78 -12.47
C THR A 268 -12.35 7.52 -10.99
N ALA A 269 -11.54 8.36 -10.34
CA ALA A 269 -11.44 8.34 -8.88
C ALA A 269 -12.80 8.56 -8.21
N THR A 270 -13.70 9.35 -8.82
CA THR A 270 -15.07 9.54 -8.33
C THR A 270 -15.86 8.23 -8.39
N ASP A 271 -15.77 7.46 -9.48
CA ASP A 271 -16.42 6.15 -9.57
C ASP A 271 -15.90 5.19 -8.50
N VAL A 272 -14.59 5.14 -8.29
CA VAL A 272 -14.01 4.32 -7.23
C VAL A 272 -14.51 4.75 -5.85
N GLY A 273 -14.46 6.04 -5.53
CA GLY A 273 -14.83 6.55 -4.21
C GLY A 273 -16.33 6.45 -3.88
N TRP A 274 -17.21 6.51 -4.90
CA TRP A 274 -18.67 6.50 -4.69
C TRP A 274 -19.36 5.20 -5.03
N LYS A 275 -18.74 4.31 -5.81
CA LYS A 275 -19.34 3.02 -6.21
C LYS A 275 -18.60 1.84 -5.60
N LEU A 276 -17.29 1.72 -5.84
CA LEU A 276 -16.51 0.55 -5.38
C LEU A 276 -16.23 0.61 -3.88
N GLY A 277 -15.73 1.75 -3.40
CA GLY A 277 -15.35 1.96 -1.99
C GLY A 277 -16.48 1.63 -1.02
N PRO A 278 -17.71 2.16 -1.19
CA PRO A 278 -18.83 1.86 -0.31
C PRO A 278 -19.23 0.38 -0.28
N LEU A 279 -19.19 -0.31 -1.42
CA LEU A 279 -19.53 -1.73 -1.51
C LEU A 279 -18.54 -2.60 -0.72
N LEU A 280 -17.24 -2.32 -0.87
CA LEU A 280 -16.20 -3.04 -0.14
C LEU A 280 -16.21 -2.69 1.36
N ASN A 281 -16.41 -1.42 1.71
CA ASN A 281 -16.50 -0.99 3.12
C ASN A 281 -17.73 -1.57 3.85
N ALA A 282 -18.79 -1.95 3.13
CA ALA A 282 -20.00 -2.46 3.74
C ALA A 282 -19.75 -3.75 4.54
N SER A 283 -18.87 -4.66 4.07
CA SER A 283 -18.55 -5.89 4.79
C SER A 283 -17.87 -5.58 6.13
N GLY A 284 -16.83 -4.74 6.14
CA GLY A 284 -16.14 -4.36 7.38
C GLY A 284 -17.02 -3.61 8.39
N ARG A 285 -18.12 -2.99 7.95
CA ARG A 285 -19.08 -2.28 8.82
C ARG A 285 -20.13 -3.20 9.43
N LEU A 286 -20.48 -4.29 8.76
CA LEU A 286 -21.53 -5.21 9.23
C LEU A 286 -20.97 -6.33 10.12
N GLY A 287 -19.65 -6.57 10.07
CA GLY A 287 -18.97 -7.69 10.73
C GLY A 287 -18.99 -8.93 9.86
#